data_AF-A0A6A7FSS6-F1
#
_entry.id   AF-A0A6A7FSS6-F1
#
_cell.length_a   1.000
_cell.length_b   1.000
_cell.length_c   1.000
_cell.angle_alpha   90.00
_cell.angle_beta   90.00
_cell.angle_gamma   90.00
#
_symmetry.space_group_name_H-M   'P 1'
#
loop_
_entity.id
_entity.type
_entity.pdbx_description
1 polymer ?
#
loop_
_entity_poly.entity_id
_entity_poly.type
_entity_poly.pdbx_seq_one_letter_code
_entity_poly.pdbx_strand_id
1 'polypeptide(L)'
;PLPRFTGITMSAKFFYGLLAGTAVVAFIGTVTLYHPDDELTTPVEEQPIPDATVAPVETKILTKVYNTVSPKHKDDTAERLFKLITSITNMENIDDIERLNETLRNHKKLLPNLLKEITSYQKEDHRNTVPKTILNPKATIKYDEVWAGYTLPVLVANPAGGVGNVMGQYATVFGLYKIFNMSALMTTKLKFNLNRFFDDVSLAPVTLSKSKEERAEAGWVELHKDHPTAPSTYFGLQLGCAGFLGPLRFFTSGCPIEVQIFSAFKDDLQKEFKFNDYLVSKANDALYDFSRRAALDKADGPPTYVGIHVRLKDYVNHMHRRWGVPDVLERYKGYLKRAMMFYKNKYDNVVFVLASDDLSYIEEYAKGSKERNLFVTHGTPGEDMCILTRCNQSIVTLGTFGFWSAFLKESGNTVYPDIKDESAQTYHFTRTVIENSKLEGYIPLKF
;
A
#
# COMPACT_ATOMS: atom_id res chain seq x y z
N PRO A 1 56.14 -22.68 -38.32
CA PRO A 1 55.36 -23.74 -39.00
C PRO A 1 54.00 -23.94 -38.31
N LEU A 2 52.94 -23.39 -38.90
CA LEU A 2 51.56 -23.81 -38.61
C LEU A 2 51.30 -25.17 -39.26
N PRO A 3 50.34 -25.93 -38.72
CA PRO A 3 49.23 -26.34 -39.57
C PRO A 3 47.87 -26.01 -38.96
N ARG A 4 46.99 -25.50 -39.83
CA ARG A 4 45.53 -25.41 -39.67
C ARG A 4 44.90 -26.76 -40.03
N PHE A 5 43.89 -27.19 -39.29
CA PHE A 5 42.74 -27.98 -39.78
C PHE A 5 41.50 -27.56 -38.96
N THR A 6 40.64 -26.73 -39.54
CA THR A 6 39.28 -27.03 -40.06
C THR A 6 38.25 -27.40 -39.00
N GLY A 7 37.22 -26.56 -38.90
CA GLY A 7 36.14 -26.67 -37.94
C GLY A 7 35.20 -27.85 -38.17
N ILE A 8 34.60 -28.27 -37.05
CA ILE A 8 33.33 -28.99 -36.98
C ILE A 8 32.48 -28.22 -35.98
N THR A 9 31.36 -27.67 -36.45
CA THR A 9 30.28 -27.12 -35.64
C THR A 9 29.56 -28.27 -34.93
N MET A 10 29.49 -28.26 -33.59
CA MET A 10 28.54 -29.07 -32.83
C MET A 10 27.87 -28.27 -31.71
N SER A 11 26.56 -28.52 -31.63
CA SER A 11 25.48 -27.91 -30.85
C SER A 11 25.68 -27.83 -29.32
N ALA A 12 25.18 -26.74 -28.74
CA ALA A 12 25.25 -26.33 -27.33
C ALA A 12 24.39 -27.16 -26.34
N LYS A 13 24.33 -28.49 -26.46
CA LYS A 13 23.53 -29.36 -25.57
C LYS A 13 24.30 -30.46 -24.82
N PHE A 14 25.62 -30.35 -24.66
CA PHE A 14 26.42 -31.40 -24.02
C PHE A 14 27.38 -30.97 -22.90
N PHE A 15 27.23 -29.77 -22.33
CA PHE A 15 28.17 -29.25 -21.31
C PHE A 15 27.63 -29.18 -19.87
N TYR A 16 26.39 -29.63 -19.60
CA TYR A 16 25.77 -29.55 -18.26
C TYR A 16 25.59 -30.91 -17.54
N GLY A 17 26.43 -31.89 -17.87
CA GLY A 17 26.28 -33.26 -17.38
C GLY A 17 27.48 -33.84 -16.66
N LEU A 18 28.36 -33.04 -16.03
CA LEU A 18 29.45 -33.60 -15.22
C LEU A 18 30.11 -32.53 -14.35
N LEU A 19 29.62 -32.32 -13.12
CA LEU A 19 30.37 -31.87 -11.93
C LEU A 19 29.39 -31.72 -10.73
N ALA A 20 28.64 -32.78 -10.46
CA ALA A 20 28.07 -33.02 -9.15
C ALA A 20 29.01 -34.02 -8.45
N GLY A 21 29.79 -33.56 -7.47
CA GLY A 21 30.71 -34.44 -6.74
C GLY A 21 31.69 -33.70 -5.82
N THR A 22 31.25 -33.45 -4.60
CA THR A 22 32.05 -33.38 -3.35
C THR A 22 33.17 -32.31 -3.22
N ALA A 23 32.91 -31.29 -2.38
CA ALA A 23 33.82 -30.89 -1.30
C ALA A 23 33.06 -30.08 -0.23
N VAL A 24 32.90 -30.69 0.93
CA VAL A 24 32.44 -30.08 2.19
C VAL A 24 33.65 -29.47 2.88
N VAL A 25 33.65 -28.15 3.14
CA VAL A 25 34.36 -27.54 4.26
C VAL A 25 33.47 -26.43 4.83
N ALA A 26 33.09 -26.62 6.09
CA ALA A 26 32.29 -25.69 6.86
C ALA A 26 33.12 -24.48 7.32
N PHE A 27 32.61 -23.28 7.13
CA PHE A 27 32.87 -22.14 8.01
C PHE A 27 31.62 -21.24 8.08
N ILE A 28 31.30 -20.83 9.30
CA ILE A 28 30.10 -20.13 9.73
C ILE A 28 30.09 -18.70 9.21
N GLY A 29 29.01 -18.30 8.55
CA GLY A 29 28.76 -16.93 8.09
C GLY A 29 27.73 -16.92 6.98
N THR A 30 26.48 -16.57 7.31
CA THR A 30 25.35 -16.54 6.37
C THR A 30 25.53 -15.39 5.37
N VAL A 31 26.34 -15.61 4.34
CA VAL A 31 26.37 -14.78 3.14
C VAL A 31 25.42 -15.42 2.13
N THR A 32 24.22 -14.87 2.01
CA THR A 32 23.28 -15.26 0.95
C THR A 32 23.85 -14.78 -0.38
N LEU A 33 24.49 -15.67 -1.11
CA LEU A 33 24.96 -15.44 -2.48
C LEU A 33 23.74 -15.34 -3.41
N TYR A 34 23.50 -14.14 -3.93
CA TYR A 34 22.51 -13.88 -4.97
C TYR A 34 22.97 -14.51 -6.28
N HIS A 35 22.13 -15.37 -6.87
CA HIS A 35 22.32 -15.86 -8.24
C HIS A 35 21.80 -14.80 -9.23
N PRO A 36 22.51 -14.47 -10.33
CA PRO A 36 22.11 -13.40 -11.26
C PRO A 36 20.93 -13.73 -12.19
N ASP A 37 20.32 -14.92 -12.06
CA ASP A 37 19.34 -15.46 -13.00
C ASP A 37 17.92 -15.63 -12.41
N ASP A 38 17.62 -15.04 -11.25
CA ASP A 38 16.23 -14.88 -10.80
C ASP A 38 15.58 -13.76 -11.63
N GLU A 39 15.17 -14.13 -12.84
CA GLU A 39 14.41 -13.29 -13.75
C GLU A 39 13.20 -12.66 -13.04
N LEU A 40 13.17 -11.33 -13.13
CA LEU A 40 12.00 -10.46 -13.07
C LEU A 40 10.71 -11.22 -13.37
N THR A 41 9.87 -11.38 -12.35
CA THR A 41 8.53 -11.96 -12.50
C THR A 41 7.83 -11.34 -13.69
N THR A 42 7.53 -12.17 -14.69
CA THR A 42 6.71 -11.84 -15.84
C THR A 42 5.37 -11.25 -15.39
N PRO A 43 4.80 -10.26 -16.12
CA PRO A 43 3.46 -9.77 -15.83
C PRO A 43 2.45 -10.91 -16.03
N VAL A 44 1.56 -11.10 -15.06
CA VAL A 44 0.35 -11.88 -15.28
C VAL A 44 -0.45 -11.17 -16.37
N GLU A 45 -0.74 -11.89 -17.45
CA GLU A 45 -1.51 -11.43 -18.61
C GLU A 45 -2.89 -10.89 -18.13
N GLU A 46 -3.08 -9.57 -18.24
CA GLU A 46 -4.37 -8.93 -17.94
C GLU A 46 -5.39 -9.33 -19.01
N GLN A 47 -6.47 -10.00 -18.59
CA GLN A 47 -7.65 -10.24 -19.44
C GLN A 47 -8.32 -8.89 -19.80
N PRO A 48 -8.80 -8.71 -21.04
CA PRO A 48 -9.43 -7.46 -21.46
C PRO A 48 -10.76 -7.23 -20.73
N ILE A 49 -10.94 -6.01 -20.23
CA ILE A 49 -12.16 -5.53 -19.59
C ILE A 49 -13.20 -5.23 -20.69
N PRO A 50 -14.42 -5.79 -20.65
CA PRO A 50 -15.46 -5.45 -21.61
C PRO A 50 -16.00 -4.04 -21.38
N ASP A 51 -16.33 -3.35 -22.47
CA ASP A 51 -16.96 -2.02 -22.47
C ASP A 51 -18.20 -1.98 -21.56
N ALA A 52 -18.13 -1.17 -20.51
CA ALA A 52 -19.22 -0.95 -19.58
C ALA A 52 -20.22 0.05 -20.17
N THR A 53 -21.26 -0.46 -20.83
CA THR A 53 -22.51 0.30 -21.01
C THR A 53 -23.26 0.30 -19.68
N VAL A 54 -23.37 1.48 -19.07
CA VAL A 54 -24.05 1.68 -17.79
C VAL A 54 -25.56 1.64 -18.03
N ALA A 55 -26.21 0.56 -17.58
CA ALA A 55 -27.65 0.48 -17.39
C ALA A 55 -27.96 0.43 -15.88
N PRO A 56 -29.15 0.88 -15.42
CA PRO A 56 -29.43 1.08 -14.00
C PRO A 56 -29.60 -0.26 -13.27
N VAL A 57 -28.50 -0.75 -12.67
CA VAL A 57 -28.43 -1.98 -11.86
C VAL A 57 -28.85 -1.75 -10.40
N GLU A 58 -28.81 -0.48 -9.93
CA GLU A 58 -29.04 -0.07 -8.54
C GLU A 58 -30.37 -0.56 -7.94
N THR A 59 -31.44 -0.65 -8.72
CA THR A 59 -32.77 -1.01 -8.20
C THR A 59 -33.00 -2.53 -8.13
N LYS A 60 -32.32 -3.33 -8.96
CA LYS A 60 -32.60 -4.78 -9.06
C LYS A 60 -31.95 -5.61 -7.94
N ILE A 61 -30.76 -5.24 -7.48
CA ILE A 61 -30.02 -5.99 -6.45
C ILE A 61 -30.69 -5.84 -5.09
N LEU A 62 -30.96 -4.61 -4.66
CA LEU A 62 -31.66 -4.31 -3.41
C LEU A 62 -33.05 -4.96 -3.37
N THR A 63 -33.78 -4.94 -4.49
CA THR A 63 -35.11 -5.56 -4.60
C THR A 63 -35.05 -7.09 -4.52
N LYS A 64 -34.02 -7.72 -5.11
CA LYS A 64 -33.85 -9.19 -5.06
C LYS A 64 -33.47 -9.66 -3.66
N VAL A 65 -32.56 -8.96 -2.97
CA VAL A 65 -32.24 -9.22 -1.55
C VAL A 65 -33.49 -9.01 -0.68
N TYR A 66 -34.22 -7.91 -0.89
CA TYR A 66 -35.44 -7.59 -0.13
C TYR A 66 -36.54 -8.66 -0.26
N ASN A 67 -36.71 -9.22 -1.47
CA ASN A 67 -37.74 -10.23 -1.76
C ASN A 67 -37.37 -11.65 -1.27
N THR A 68 -36.08 -11.94 -1.08
CA THR A 68 -35.62 -13.27 -0.61
C THR A 68 -35.66 -13.38 0.92
N VAL A 69 -35.72 -12.24 1.63
CA VAL A 69 -35.40 -12.13 3.07
C VAL A 69 -36.64 -11.96 3.97
N SER A 70 -37.86 -11.88 3.42
CA SER A 70 -39.09 -11.69 4.20
C SER A 70 -39.91 -12.98 4.32
N PRO A 71 -39.97 -13.59 5.53
CA PRO A 71 -41.28 -13.61 6.20
C PRO A 71 -41.24 -13.37 7.73
N LYS A 72 -42.26 -12.61 8.17
CA LYS A 72 -42.96 -12.54 9.48
C LYS A 72 -42.13 -12.48 10.79
N HIS A 73 -42.33 -11.36 11.50
CA HIS A 73 -41.72 -10.91 12.77
C HIS A 73 -40.31 -10.31 12.66
N LYS A 74 -40.20 -9.19 11.91
CA LYS A 74 -38.99 -8.36 11.94
C LYS A 74 -38.93 -7.55 13.23
N ASP A 75 -37.89 -7.79 14.01
CA ASP A 75 -37.41 -6.86 15.03
C ASP A 75 -37.06 -5.53 14.32
N ASP A 76 -37.85 -4.48 14.56
CA ASP A 76 -37.68 -3.14 13.95
C ASP A 76 -36.23 -2.65 14.08
N THR A 77 -35.58 -2.98 15.18
CA THR A 77 -34.20 -2.56 15.47
C THR A 77 -33.19 -3.17 14.51
N ALA A 78 -33.34 -4.47 14.18
CA ALA A 78 -32.45 -5.16 13.26
C ALA A 78 -32.58 -4.61 11.84
N GLU A 79 -33.82 -4.37 11.38
CA GLU A 79 -34.07 -3.80 10.07
C GLU A 79 -33.54 -2.36 9.96
N ARG A 80 -33.73 -1.55 11.00
CA ARG A 80 -33.22 -0.17 11.04
C ARG A 80 -31.70 -0.13 11.04
N LEU A 81 -31.05 -0.98 11.82
CA LEU A 81 -29.58 -1.04 11.87
C LEU A 81 -28.99 -1.57 10.57
N PHE A 82 -29.62 -2.59 9.97
CA PHE A 82 -29.23 -3.08 8.65
C PHE A 82 -29.29 -1.96 7.60
N LYS A 83 -30.43 -1.25 7.51
CA LYS A 83 -30.60 -0.12 6.56
C LYS A 83 -29.58 0.99 6.81
N LEU A 84 -29.34 1.34 8.07
CA LEU A 84 -28.34 2.34 8.44
C LEU A 84 -26.96 1.92 7.94
N ILE A 85 -26.50 0.72 8.30
CA ILE A 85 -25.17 0.21 7.92
C ILE A 85 -25.03 0.12 6.40
N THR A 86 -26.01 -0.45 5.69
CA THR A 86 -25.93 -0.54 4.22
C THR A 86 -25.94 0.83 3.55
N SER A 87 -26.62 1.83 4.13
CA SER A 87 -26.63 3.19 3.57
C SER A 87 -25.30 3.93 3.75
N ILE A 88 -24.62 3.75 4.88
CA ILE A 88 -23.35 4.44 5.15
C ILE A 88 -22.17 3.77 4.44
N THR A 89 -22.24 2.47 4.16
CA THR A 89 -21.18 1.75 3.47
C THR A 89 -21.38 1.66 1.97
N ASN A 90 -22.60 1.79 1.47
CA ASN A 90 -22.91 1.55 0.06
C ASN A 90 -22.34 0.21 -0.45
N MET A 91 -22.39 -0.83 0.38
CA MET A 91 -21.89 -2.15 0.02
C MET A 91 -22.74 -2.77 -1.08
N GLU A 92 -22.06 -3.38 -2.05
CA GLU A 92 -22.69 -4.09 -3.17
C GLU A 92 -22.45 -5.60 -3.11
N ASN A 93 -21.48 -6.05 -2.31
CA ASN A 93 -21.16 -7.46 -2.19
C ASN A 93 -22.29 -8.23 -1.47
N ILE A 94 -22.98 -9.11 -2.19
CA ILE A 94 -24.14 -9.86 -1.70
C ILE A 94 -23.77 -10.76 -0.51
N ASP A 95 -22.62 -11.43 -0.58
CA ASP A 95 -22.13 -12.32 0.45
C ASP A 95 -21.90 -11.57 1.78
N ASP A 96 -21.32 -10.38 1.73
CA ASP A 96 -21.10 -9.55 2.92
C ASP A 96 -22.42 -8.98 3.46
N ILE A 97 -23.35 -8.60 2.58
CA ILE A 97 -24.69 -8.12 2.95
C ILE A 97 -25.49 -9.23 3.66
N GLU A 98 -25.42 -10.46 3.17
CA GLU A 98 -26.08 -11.62 3.79
C GLU A 98 -25.50 -11.92 5.18
N ARG A 99 -24.17 -11.91 5.32
CA ARG A 99 -23.48 -12.07 6.61
C ARG A 99 -23.85 -10.98 7.60
N LEU A 100 -23.93 -9.73 7.15
CA LEU A 100 -24.39 -8.62 7.98
C LEU A 100 -25.79 -8.89 8.52
N ASN A 101 -26.74 -9.23 7.63
CA ASN A 101 -28.12 -9.50 8.03
C ASN A 101 -28.22 -10.68 9.00
N GLU A 102 -27.50 -11.78 8.75
CA GLU A 102 -27.45 -12.93 9.64
C GLU A 102 -26.86 -12.56 11.01
N THR A 103 -25.74 -11.84 11.03
CA THR A 103 -25.08 -11.39 12.25
C THR A 103 -26.02 -10.54 13.11
N LEU A 104 -26.72 -9.58 12.50
CA LEU A 104 -27.68 -8.75 13.23
C LEU A 104 -28.84 -9.57 13.81
N ARG A 105 -29.37 -10.55 13.05
CA ARG A 105 -30.45 -11.44 13.52
C ARG A 105 -30.04 -12.31 14.70
N ASN A 106 -28.78 -12.70 14.77
CA ASN A 106 -28.25 -13.55 15.83
C ASN A 106 -27.91 -12.76 17.12
N HIS A 107 -27.77 -11.43 17.04
CA HIS A 107 -27.34 -10.58 18.16
C HIS A 107 -28.41 -9.57 18.62
N LYS A 108 -29.71 -9.94 18.57
CA LYS A 108 -30.86 -9.06 18.86
C LYS A 108 -30.73 -8.23 20.14
N LYS A 109 -30.17 -8.81 21.20
CA LYS A 109 -30.00 -8.14 22.50
C LYS A 109 -29.06 -6.93 22.44
N LEU A 110 -28.10 -6.91 21.53
CA LEU A 110 -27.11 -5.83 21.39
C LEU A 110 -27.60 -4.68 20.49
N LEU A 111 -28.56 -4.97 19.60
CA LEU A 111 -28.97 -4.05 18.52
C LEU A 111 -29.47 -2.69 19.00
N PRO A 112 -30.25 -2.56 20.10
CA PRO A 112 -30.71 -1.24 20.55
C PRO A 112 -29.55 -0.31 20.91
N ASN A 113 -28.52 -0.83 21.58
CA ASN A 113 -27.34 -0.06 21.94
C ASN A 113 -26.49 0.26 20.70
N LEU A 114 -26.25 -0.72 19.83
CA LEU A 114 -25.49 -0.51 18.59
C LEU A 114 -26.16 0.52 17.69
N LEU A 115 -27.48 0.46 17.52
CA LEU A 115 -28.24 1.44 16.74
C LEU A 115 -28.09 2.85 17.32
N LYS A 116 -28.15 3.00 18.64
CA LYS A 116 -27.93 4.28 19.33
C LYS A 116 -26.53 4.83 19.08
N GLU A 117 -25.50 4.02 19.33
CA GLU A 117 -24.09 4.42 19.19
C GLU A 117 -23.75 4.79 17.75
N ILE A 118 -24.17 3.98 16.77
CA ILE A 118 -23.90 4.24 15.35
C ILE A 118 -24.67 5.49 14.89
N THR A 119 -25.94 5.65 15.29
CA THR A 119 -26.73 6.84 14.93
C THR A 119 -26.15 8.12 15.54
N SER A 120 -25.65 8.07 16.78
CA SER A 120 -24.97 9.22 17.41
C SER A 120 -23.72 9.60 16.63
N TYR A 121 -22.88 8.60 16.35
CA TYR A 121 -21.62 8.80 15.64
C TYR A 121 -21.82 9.41 14.25
N GLN A 122 -22.87 9.03 13.51
CA GLN A 122 -23.17 9.65 12.20
C GLN A 122 -23.61 11.12 12.29
N LYS A 123 -24.02 11.60 13.48
CA LYS A 123 -24.41 13.02 13.70
C LYS A 123 -23.26 13.87 14.23
N GLU A 124 -22.16 13.26 14.66
CA GLU A 124 -21.00 13.95 15.20
C GLU A 124 -20.16 14.62 14.09
N ASP A 125 -19.51 15.73 14.43
CA ASP A 125 -18.61 16.44 13.51
C ASP A 125 -17.21 15.83 13.55
N HIS A 126 -16.94 14.96 12.57
CA HIS A 126 -15.65 14.27 12.43
C HIS A 126 -14.64 15.01 11.54
N ARG A 127 -14.88 16.28 11.19
CA ARG A 127 -14.00 17.02 10.24
C ARG A 127 -12.55 17.15 10.71
N ASN A 128 -12.32 17.05 12.01
CA ASN A 128 -10.99 17.20 12.64
C ASN A 128 -10.49 15.94 13.34
N THR A 129 -11.14 14.79 13.16
CA THR A 129 -10.76 13.54 13.81
C THR A 129 -10.18 12.55 12.80
N VAL A 130 -9.03 11.96 13.13
CA VAL A 130 -8.41 10.87 12.37
C VAL A 130 -8.10 9.69 13.31
N PRO A 131 -8.31 8.44 12.88
CA PRO A 131 -8.87 8.05 11.59
C PRO A 131 -10.39 8.18 11.60
N LYS A 132 -11.00 8.60 10.48
CA LYS A 132 -12.45 8.55 10.34
C LYS A 132 -12.86 7.12 9.98
N THR A 133 -13.50 6.43 10.90
CA THR A 133 -14.05 5.09 10.67
C THR A 133 -15.50 5.16 10.21
N ILE A 134 -15.98 4.11 9.53
CA ILE A 134 -17.39 4.01 9.09
C ILE A 134 -18.36 3.91 10.28
N LEU A 135 -17.94 3.23 11.33
CA LEU A 135 -18.69 2.98 12.54
C LEU A 135 -17.89 3.51 13.72
N ASN A 136 -18.60 3.90 14.78
CA ASN A 136 -17.98 4.18 16.06
C ASN A 136 -17.14 2.96 16.50
N PRO A 137 -15.83 3.10 16.77
CA PRO A 137 -14.99 1.97 17.21
C PRO A 137 -15.47 1.30 18.50
N LYS A 138 -16.34 1.95 19.28
CA LYS A 138 -17.00 1.36 20.46
C LYS A 138 -18.23 0.51 20.09
N ALA A 139 -18.86 0.77 18.95
CA ALA A 139 -19.98 -0.02 18.45
C ALA A 139 -19.45 -1.28 17.76
N THR A 140 -19.03 -2.26 18.55
CA THR A 140 -18.52 -3.55 18.06
C THR A 140 -19.34 -4.70 18.61
N ILE A 141 -19.36 -5.81 17.87
CA ILE A 141 -19.87 -7.09 18.34
C ILE A 141 -18.65 -7.91 18.76
N LYS A 142 -18.63 -8.32 20.03
CA LYS A 142 -17.55 -9.13 20.61
C LYS A 142 -17.99 -10.59 20.69
N TYR A 143 -17.01 -11.47 20.54
CA TYR A 143 -17.17 -12.90 20.38
C TYR A 143 -16.21 -13.61 21.33
N ASP A 144 -16.61 -14.78 21.82
CA ASP A 144 -15.79 -15.62 22.69
C ASP A 144 -15.10 -16.74 21.90
N GLU A 145 -15.46 -16.91 20.63
CA GLU A 145 -14.90 -17.89 19.71
C GLU A 145 -13.41 -17.62 19.47
N VAL A 146 -12.61 -18.70 19.54
CA VAL A 146 -11.16 -18.65 19.40
C VAL A 146 -10.71 -19.55 18.25
N TRP A 147 -9.77 -19.06 17.45
CA TRP A 147 -9.07 -19.83 16.44
C TRP A 147 -7.55 -19.70 16.63
N ALA A 148 -6.86 -20.84 16.78
CA ALA A 148 -5.41 -20.90 16.96
C ALA A 148 -4.86 -19.98 18.07
N GLY A 149 -5.63 -19.81 19.15
CA GLY A 149 -5.28 -18.93 20.28
C GLY A 149 -5.69 -17.46 20.11
N TYR A 150 -6.30 -17.08 18.98
CA TYR A 150 -6.77 -15.73 18.69
C TYR A 150 -8.29 -15.64 18.76
N THR A 151 -8.82 -14.65 19.47
CA THR A 151 -10.26 -14.35 19.50
C THR A 151 -10.73 -13.88 18.13
N LEU A 152 -11.85 -14.40 17.65
CA LEU A 152 -12.46 -14.02 16.38
C LEU A 152 -13.22 -12.68 16.53
N PRO A 153 -13.35 -11.87 15.46
CA PRO A 153 -12.81 -12.09 14.11
C PRO A 153 -11.28 -11.96 14.06
N VAL A 154 -10.66 -12.54 13.03
CA VAL A 154 -9.22 -12.38 12.73
C VAL A 154 -9.07 -11.76 11.34
N LEU A 155 -8.18 -10.79 11.16
CA LEU A 155 -7.91 -10.17 9.85
C LEU A 155 -6.46 -10.38 9.43
N VAL A 156 -6.26 -10.70 8.15
CA VAL A 156 -4.94 -10.91 7.53
C VAL A 156 -4.84 -10.26 6.17
N ALA A 157 -3.68 -9.68 5.85
CA ALA A 157 -3.37 -9.21 4.50
C ALA A 157 -2.59 -10.26 3.69
N ASN A 158 -3.13 -10.61 2.52
CA ASN A 158 -2.45 -11.42 1.51
C ASN A 158 -1.76 -10.50 0.48
N PRO A 159 -0.42 -10.53 0.34
CA PRO A 159 0.33 -9.52 -0.38
C PRO A 159 -0.02 -9.45 -1.88
N ALA A 160 -0.16 -8.24 -2.38
CA ALA A 160 -0.39 -7.94 -3.79
C ALA A 160 0.36 -6.66 -4.22
N GLY A 161 0.92 -6.67 -5.43
CA GLY A 161 1.69 -5.57 -5.99
C GLY A 161 3.09 -5.38 -5.39
N GLY A 162 3.70 -4.23 -5.66
CA GLY A 162 5.06 -3.89 -5.21
C GLY A 162 5.15 -3.50 -3.74
N VAL A 163 6.37 -3.22 -3.26
CA VAL A 163 6.67 -2.96 -1.84
C VAL A 163 5.77 -1.90 -1.20
N GLY A 164 5.47 -0.79 -1.88
CA GLY A 164 4.58 0.24 -1.32
C GLY A 164 3.14 -0.23 -1.11
N ASN A 165 2.65 -1.17 -1.92
CA ASN A 165 1.34 -1.78 -1.72
C ASN A 165 1.37 -2.78 -0.56
N VAL A 166 2.43 -3.59 -0.47
CA VAL A 166 2.68 -4.53 0.65
C VAL A 166 2.73 -3.79 1.99
N MET A 167 3.39 -2.64 2.05
CA MET A 167 3.42 -1.79 3.24
C MET A 167 2.03 -1.23 3.56
N GLY A 168 1.26 -0.78 2.54
CA GLY A 168 -0.12 -0.33 2.70
C GLY A 168 -1.06 -1.41 3.25
N GLN A 169 -0.90 -2.64 2.75
CA GLN A 169 -1.61 -3.81 3.22
C GLN A 169 -1.34 -4.10 4.70
N TYR A 170 -0.07 -4.13 5.09
CA TYR A 170 0.33 -4.30 6.49
C TYR A 170 -0.23 -3.19 7.37
N ALA A 171 -0.01 -1.93 6.98
CA ALA A 171 -0.41 -0.76 7.76
C ALA A 171 -1.93 -0.66 7.94
N THR A 172 -2.70 -1.09 6.94
CA THR A 172 -4.17 -1.13 7.03
C THR A 172 -4.61 -2.15 8.09
N VAL A 173 -4.08 -3.37 8.01
CA VAL A 173 -4.40 -4.43 8.98
C VAL A 173 -3.96 -4.02 10.39
N PHE A 174 -2.76 -3.47 10.53
CA PHE A 174 -2.23 -2.95 11.80
C PHE A 174 -3.11 -1.87 12.41
N GLY A 175 -3.55 -0.89 11.61
CA GLY A 175 -4.41 0.18 12.09
C GLY A 175 -5.80 -0.31 12.48
N LEU A 176 -6.43 -1.17 11.67
CA LEU A 176 -7.74 -1.74 11.99
C LEU A 176 -7.72 -2.61 13.26
N TYR A 177 -6.65 -3.37 13.44
CA TYR A 177 -6.34 -4.10 14.67
C TYR A 177 -6.42 -3.20 15.90
N LYS A 178 -5.70 -2.07 15.87
CA LYS A 178 -5.65 -1.09 16.97
C LYS A 178 -7.00 -0.41 17.18
N ILE A 179 -7.69 -0.03 16.12
CA ILE A 179 -8.97 0.68 16.16
C ILE A 179 -10.05 -0.18 16.83
N PHE A 180 -10.22 -1.43 16.39
CA PHE A 180 -11.33 -2.28 16.80
C PHE A 180 -10.99 -3.23 17.96
N ASN A 181 -9.73 -3.23 18.42
CA ASN A 181 -9.22 -4.13 19.45
C ASN A 181 -9.62 -5.59 19.17
N MET A 182 -9.11 -6.10 18.06
CA MET A 182 -9.42 -7.42 17.50
C MET A 182 -8.13 -8.19 17.22
N SER A 183 -8.18 -9.42 16.71
CA SER A 183 -6.97 -10.18 16.40
C SER A 183 -6.48 -9.94 14.97
N ALA A 184 -5.23 -9.56 14.77
CA ALA A 184 -4.67 -9.42 13.43
C ALA A 184 -3.33 -10.12 13.26
N LEU A 185 -3.13 -10.65 12.06
CA LEU A 185 -1.93 -11.38 11.66
C LEU A 185 -1.48 -10.89 10.28
N MET A 186 -0.26 -11.26 9.89
CA MET A 186 0.21 -11.10 8.52
C MET A 186 0.46 -12.45 7.87
N THR A 187 0.32 -12.55 6.55
CA THR A 187 0.72 -13.81 5.90
C THR A 187 2.24 -14.01 5.95
N THR A 188 2.70 -15.26 5.99
CA THR A 188 4.13 -15.60 5.85
C THR A 188 4.74 -14.99 4.58
N LYS A 189 3.95 -14.91 3.50
CA LYS A 189 4.34 -14.23 2.25
C LYS A 189 4.48 -12.72 2.44
N LEU A 190 3.56 -12.05 3.15
CA LEU A 190 3.68 -10.62 3.48
C LEU A 190 4.95 -10.37 4.29
N LYS A 191 5.18 -11.19 5.33
CA LYS A 191 6.40 -11.15 6.15
C LYS A 191 7.66 -11.27 5.29
N PHE A 192 7.73 -12.25 4.40
CA PHE A 192 8.87 -12.42 3.51
C PHE A 192 9.12 -11.20 2.59
N ASN A 193 8.08 -10.49 2.15
CA ASN A 193 8.23 -9.27 1.38
C ASN A 193 8.78 -8.12 2.23
N LEU A 194 8.33 -7.99 3.49
CA LEU A 194 8.72 -6.90 4.40
C LEU A 194 10.12 -7.11 5.01
N ASN A 195 10.47 -8.36 5.36
CA ASN A 195 11.76 -8.72 5.99
C ASN A 195 12.98 -8.47 5.10
N ARG A 196 12.79 -8.14 3.83
CA ARG A 196 13.85 -7.64 2.95
C ARG A 196 14.30 -6.22 3.32
N PHE A 197 13.47 -5.49 4.07
CA PHE A 197 13.66 -4.09 4.40
C PHE A 197 13.63 -3.84 5.91
N PHE A 198 12.74 -4.51 6.63
CA PHE A 198 12.43 -4.27 8.04
C PHE A 198 12.56 -5.57 8.85
N ASP A 199 13.40 -5.59 9.88
CA ASP A 199 13.68 -6.83 10.62
C ASP A 199 12.54 -7.23 11.58
N ASP A 200 11.85 -6.22 12.16
CA ASP A 200 11.04 -6.38 13.38
C ASP A 200 9.58 -5.90 13.24
N VAL A 201 8.87 -6.30 12.17
CA VAL A 201 7.41 -6.08 12.09
C VAL A 201 6.65 -6.96 13.11
N SER A 202 5.70 -6.39 13.84
CA SER A 202 5.11 -6.99 15.05
C SER A 202 3.96 -7.97 14.83
N LEU A 203 3.22 -7.89 13.72
CA LEU A 203 2.10 -8.81 13.49
C LEU A 203 2.62 -10.26 13.35
N ALA A 204 1.97 -11.21 14.04
CA ALA A 204 2.40 -12.61 13.95
C ALA A 204 2.12 -13.20 12.54
N PRO A 205 2.99 -14.09 12.02
CA PRO A 205 2.79 -14.68 10.71
C PRO A 205 1.78 -15.84 10.72
N VAL A 206 1.05 -15.99 9.62
CA VAL A 206 0.17 -17.14 9.34
C VAL A 206 0.32 -17.59 7.89
N THR A 207 0.27 -18.90 7.65
CA THR A 207 0.27 -19.44 6.28
C THR A 207 -1.14 -19.61 5.78
N LEU A 208 -1.46 -18.99 4.64
CA LEU A 208 -2.69 -19.25 3.89
C LEU A 208 -2.42 -20.28 2.79
N SER A 209 -3.38 -21.15 2.56
CA SER A 209 -3.37 -22.09 1.45
C SER A 209 -3.36 -21.37 0.10
N LYS A 210 -2.78 -22.01 -0.93
CA LYS A 210 -2.61 -21.39 -2.24
C LYS A 210 -3.93 -21.28 -3.00
N SER A 211 -4.74 -22.35 -2.98
CA SER A 211 -6.04 -22.35 -3.67
C SER A 211 -7.09 -21.53 -2.91
N LYS A 212 -8.14 -21.09 -3.60
CA LYS A 212 -9.26 -20.38 -2.96
C LYS A 212 -10.15 -21.36 -2.20
N GLU A 213 -10.27 -22.56 -2.73
CA GLU A 213 -11.08 -23.66 -2.22
C GLU A 213 -10.55 -24.13 -0.86
N GLU A 214 -9.24 -24.40 -0.75
CA GLU A 214 -8.61 -24.80 0.52
C GLU A 214 -8.71 -23.69 1.58
N ARG A 215 -8.67 -22.41 1.16
CA ARG A 215 -8.88 -21.28 2.07
C ARG A 215 -10.30 -21.26 2.61
N ALA A 216 -11.30 -21.45 1.73
CA ALA A 216 -12.70 -21.51 2.13
C ALA A 216 -13.00 -22.71 3.02
N GLU A 217 -12.44 -23.90 2.72
CA GLU A 217 -12.52 -25.09 3.57
C GLU A 217 -11.86 -24.89 4.93
N ALA A 218 -10.73 -24.18 4.96
CA ALA A 218 -10.10 -23.71 6.18
C ALA A 218 -10.84 -22.52 6.81
N GLY A 219 -12.05 -22.17 6.34
CA GLY A 219 -12.97 -21.15 6.83
C GLY A 219 -12.41 -19.73 6.85
N TRP A 220 -11.56 -19.40 5.86
CA TRP A 220 -11.19 -18.04 5.52
C TRP A 220 -12.20 -17.42 4.56
N VAL A 221 -12.56 -16.17 4.80
CA VAL A 221 -13.44 -15.36 3.97
C VAL A 221 -12.66 -14.21 3.37
N GLU A 222 -12.74 -14.06 2.05
CA GLU A 222 -12.13 -12.94 1.34
C GLU A 222 -13.00 -11.69 1.51
N LEU A 223 -12.42 -10.60 2.01
CA LEU A 223 -13.08 -9.29 2.02
C LEU A 223 -12.54 -8.45 0.86
N HIS A 224 -13.47 -8.01 0.01
CA HIS A 224 -13.17 -7.29 -1.22
C HIS A 224 -13.25 -5.76 -1.01
N LYS A 225 -12.92 -5.02 -2.07
CA LYS A 225 -13.22 -3.59 -2.16
C LYS A 225 -14.73 -3.40 -2.27
N ASP A 226 -15.25 -2.31 -1.71
CA ASP A 226 -16.71 -2.10 -1.69
C ASP A 226 -17.29 -1.82 -3.08
N HIS A 227 -16.48 -1.26 -4.00
CA HIS A 227 -16.88 -1.00 -5.38
C HIS A 227 -15.75 -1.38 -6.36
N PRO A 228 -16.04 -1.94 -7.55
CA PRO A 228 -15.01 -2.32 -8.54
C PRO A 228 -14.11 -1.15 -8.99
N THR A 229 -14.67 0.07 -9.03
CA THR A 229 -13.93 1.29 -9.36
C THR A 229 -13.35 2.00 -8.15
N ALA A 230 -13.70 1.60 -6.92
CA ALA A 230 -13.14 2.22 -5.74
C ALA A 230 -11.63 1.90 -5.64
N PRO A 231 -10.78 2.91 -5.44
CA PRO A 231 -9.36 2.72 -5.17
C PRO A 231 -9.17 2.02 -3.83
N SER A 232 -9.80 2.56 -2.79
CA SER A 232 -9.42 2.34 -1.38
C SER A 232 -10.57 2.28 -0.38
N THR A 233 -11.84 2.20 -0.78
CA THR A 233 -12.88 1.93 0.22
C THR A 233 -12.89 0.43 0.52
N TYR A 234 -12.53 0.10 1.76
CA TYR A 234 -12.63 -1.24 2.33
C TYR A 234 -13.50 -1.22 3.58
N PHE A 235 -14.73 -0.73 3.45
CA PHE A 235 -15.73 -0.74 4.50
C PHE A 235 -16.05 -2.16 4.96
N GLY A 236 -16.03 -3.14 4.05
CA GLY A 236 -16.07 -4.55 4.41
C GLY A 236 -15.00 -4.95 5.44
N LEU A 237 -13.76 -4.44 5.31
CA LEU A 237 -12.71 -4.68 6.31
C LEU A 237 -13.06 -4.09 7.67
N GLN A 238 -13.56 -2.86 7.70
CA GLN A 238 -13.96 -2.22 8.96
C GLN A 238 -15.15 -2.94 9.62
N LEU A 239 -16.15 -3.37 8.85
CA LEU A 239 -17.29 -4.15 9.36
C LEU A 239 -16.85 -5.52 9.88
N GLY A 240 -16.00 -6.22 9.13
CA GLY A 240 -15.41 -7.50 9.55
C GLY A 240 -14.66 -7.35 10.86
N CYS A 241 -13.80 -6.34 10.99
CA CYS A 241 -13.05 -6.05 12.22
C CYS A 241 -13.96 -5.65 13.39
N ALA A 242 -15.03 -4.92 13.14
CA ALA A 242 -16.01 -4.53 14.14
C ALA A 242 -16.96 -5.68 14.56
N GLY A 243 -16.85 -6.85 13.92
CA GLY A 243 -17.63 -8.04 14.21
C GLY A 243 -18.99 -8.12 13.50
N PHE A 244 -19.31 -7.17 12.61
CA PHE A 244 -20.61 -7.14 11.93
C PHE A 244 -20.78 -8.20 10.84
N LEU A 245 -19.69 -8.87 10.44
CA LEU A 245 -19.71 -9.94 9.44
C LEU A 245 -19.49 -11.33 10.06
N GLY A 246 -19.65 -11.45 11.38
CA GLY A 246 -19.54 -12.69 12.13
C GLY A 246 -18.15 -12.96 12.73
N PRO A 247 -18.04 -13.97 13.60
CA PRO A 247 -16.77 -14.40 14.20
C PRO A 247 -15.98 -15.24 13.21
N LEU A 248 -15.49 -14.62 12.14
CA LEU A 248 -14.83 -15.32 11.03
C LEU A 248 -13.37 -14.91 10.88
N ARG A 249 -12.65 -15.70 10.08
CA ARG A 249 -11.28 -15.42 9.67
C ARG A 249 -11.34 -14.72 8.32
N PHE A 250 -10.91 -13.47 8.28
CA PHE A 250 -10.95 -12.63 7.09
C PHE A 250 -9.56 -12.46 6.49
N PHE A 251 -9.49 -12.43 5.16
CA PHE A 251 -8.30 -11.98 4.45
C PHE A 251 -8.64 -10.97 3.34
N THR A 252 -7.73 -10.06 3.06
CA THR A 252 -7.80 -9.18 1.89
C THR A 252 -6.73 -9.55 0.87
N SER A 253 -7.12 -9.61 -0.40
CA SER A 253 -6.23 -9.82 -1.55
C SER A 253 -5.95 -8.54 -2.34
N GLY A 254 -6.64 -7.44 -2.00
CA GLY A 254 -6.46 -6.13 -2.62
C GLY A 254 -5.29 -5.34 -2.00
N CYS A 255 -5.04 -4.15 -2.54
CA CYS A 255 -4.08 -3.20 -1.99
C CYS A 255 -4.81 -2.06 -1.26
N PRO A 256 -5.28 -2.24 0.00
CA PRO A 256 -5.82 -1.14 0.78
C PRO A 256 -4.74 -0.10 1.08
N ILE A 257 -5.07 1.15 0.74
CA ILE A 257 -4.25 2.33 0.98
C ILE A 257 -5.14 3.33 1.73
N GLU A 258 -5.22 3.15 3.05
CA GLU A 258 -6.09 3.89 3.96
C GLU A 258 -5.31 5.02 4.63
N VAL A 259 -5.04 6.10 3.89
CA VAL A 259 -4.13 7.18 4.33
C VAL A 259 -4.54 7.81 5.67
N GLN A 260 -5.84 7.90 5.95
CA GLN A 260 -6.34 8.41 7.23
C GLN A 260 -5.99 7.49 8.40
N ILE A 261 -6.05 6.17 8.20
CA ILE A 261 -5.60 5.17 9.17
C ILE A 261 -4.09 5.29 9.34
N PHE A 262 -3.34 5.39 8.24
CA PHE A 262 -1.88 5.50 8.32
C PHE A 262 -1.47 6.73 9.12
N SER A 263 -2.08 7.90 8.84
CA SER A 263 -1.84 9.14 9.56
C SER A 263 -2.08 9.01 11.07
N ALA A 264 -3.19 8.38 11.47
CA ALA A 264 -3.52 8.20 12.88
C ALA A 264 -2.53 7.31 13.65
N PHE A 265 -1.82 6.43 12.95
CA PHE A 265 -0.83 5.52 13.52
C PHE A 265 0.59 5.79 13.01
N LYS A 266 0.89 7.04 12.59
CA LYS A 266 2.18 7.38 11.97
C LYS A 266 3.38 6.96 12.82
N ASP A 267 3.39 7.33 14.10
CA ASP A 267 4.51 7.04 15.00
C ASP A 267 4.68 5.54 15.24
N ASP A 268 3.58 4.79 15.29
CA ASP A 268 3.64 3.32 15.41
C ASP A 268 4.14 2.69 14.12
N LEU A 269 3.64 3.12 12.97
CA LEU A 269 4.07 2.62 11.66
C LEU A 269 5.54 2.94 11.35
N GLN A 270 6.07 4.07 11.84
CA GLN A 270 7.50 4.37 11.76
C GLN A 270 8.35 3.40 12.58
N LYS A 271 7.84 2.90 13.72
CA LYS A 271 8.52 1.86 14.50
C LYS A 271 8.43 0.49 13.83
N GLU A 272 7.26 0.16 13.26
CA GLU A 272 7.05 -1.09 12.51
C GLU A 272 7.94 -1.17 11.27
N PHE A 273 8.14 -0.06 10.56
CA PHE A 273 8.93 0.02 9.34
C PHE A 273 10.33 0.58 9.57
N LYS A 274 11.00 0.11 10.63
CA LYS A 274 12.41 0.41 10.89
C LYS A 274 13.30 -0.38 9.92
N PHE A 275 14.05 0.34 9.08
CA PHE A 275 14.99 -0.28 8.15
C PHE A 275 16.10 -1.06 8.87
N ASN A 276 16.53 -2.18 8.28
CA ASN A 276 17.67 -2.94 8.76
C ASN A 276 18.99 -2.15 8.68
N ASP A 277 19.96 -2.54 9.50
CA ASP A 277 21.24 -1.82 9.65
C ASP A 277 22.04 -1.76 8.35
N TYR A 278 21.94 -2.78 7.49
CA TYR A 278 22.58 -2.80 6.18
C TYR A 278 22.09 -1.65 5.29
N LEU A 279 20.77 -1.49 5.16
CA LEU A 279 20.16 -0.43 4.37
C LEU A 279 20.47 0.96 4.95
N VAL A 280 20.43 1.09 6.28
CA VAL A 280 20.77 2.35 6.97
C VAL A 280 22.23 2.74 6.70
N SER A 281 23.17 1.79 6.78
CA SER A 281 24.59 2.05 6.48
C SER A 281 24.77 2.51 5.03
N LYS A 282 24.19 1.77 4.06
CA LYS A 282 24.27 2.12 2.64
C LYS A 282 23.71 3.50 2.33
N ALA A 283 22.57 3.84 2.93
CA ALA A 283 21.96 5.14 2.77
C ALA A 283 22.83 6.28 3.32
N ASN A 284 23.46 6.08 4.49
CA ASN A 284 24.37 7.06 5.09
C ASN A 284 25.62 7.29 4.24
N ASP A 285 26.24 6.20 3.76
CA ASP A 285 27.43 6.27 2.91
C ASP A 285 27.13 7.04 1.62
N ALA A 286 26.00 6.75 0.98
CA ALA A 286 25.56 7.43 -0.23
C ALA A 286 25.30 8.93 -0.01
N LEU A 287 24.61 9.31 1.07
CA LEU A 287 24.37 10.73 1.41
C LEU A 287 25.66 11.48 1.72
N TYR A 288 26.61 10.83 2.39
CA TYR A 288 27.94 11.38 2.63
C TYR A 288 28.68 11.61 1.32
N ASP A 289 28.67 10.65 0.39
CA ASP A 289 29.28 10.79 -0.93
C ASP A 289 28.63 11.87 -1.79
N PHE A 290 27.31 12.04 -1.69
CA PHE A 290 26.62 13.15 -2.36
C PHE A 290 27.02 14.50 -1.77
N SER A 291 27.16 14.61 -0.45
CA SER A 291 27.61 15.87 0.19
C SER A 291 29.00 16.30 -0.27
N ARG A 292 29.94 15.36 -0.40
CA ARG A 292 31.32 15.66 -0.83
C ARG A 292 31.40 16.16 -2.27
N ARG A 293 30.43 15.78 -3.11
CA ARG A 293 30.37 16.16 -4.53
C ARG A 293 29.48 17.38 -4.79
N ALA A 294 28.67 17.80 -3.82
CA ALA A 294 27.76 18.91 -3.97
C ALA A 294 28.50 20.25 -4.03
N ALA A 295 28.06 21.13 -4.92
CA ALA A 295 28.48 22.52 -4.96
C ALA A 295 27.58 23.34 -4.02
N LEU A 296 28.06 23.61 -2.81
CA LEU A 296 27.32 24.34 -1.79
C LEU A 296 27.54 25.85 -1.92
N ASP A 297 26.46 26.64 -1.84
CA ASP A 297 26.50 28.09 -1.98
C ASP A 297 27.10 28.77 -0.71
N LYS A 298 26.86 28.19 0.46
CA LYS A 298 27.54 28.56 1.72
C LYS A 298 28.47 27.44 2.16
N ALA A 299 29.77 27.69 2.12
CA ALA A 299 30.82 26.73 2.49
C ALA A 299 30.64 26.12 3.90
N ASP A 300 30.08 26.89 4.85
CA ASP A 300 29.98 26.49 6.25
C ASP A 300 28.59 25.93 6.67
N GLY A 301 27.62 25.84 5.76
CA GLY A 301 26.26 25.39 6.08
C GLY A 301 26.02 23.91 5.76
N PRO A 302 25.29 23.14 6.60
CA PRO A 302 24.97 21.75 6.28
C PRO A 302 24.07 21.66 5.03
N PRO A 303 24.19 20.60 4.21
CA PRO A 303 23.29 20.38 3.09
C PRO A 303 21.86 20.10 3.58
N THR A 304 20.88 20.64 2.87
CA THR A 304 19.48 20.22 2.98
C THR A 304 19.20 19.20 1.88
N TYR A 305 19.07 17.94 2.27
CA TYR A 305 18.76 16.86 1.35
C TYR A 305 17.27 16.83 1.01
N VAL A 306 16.96 16.80 -0.28
CA VAL A 306 15.60 16.68 -0.81
C VAL A 306 15.51 15.39 -1.61
N GLY A 307 14.83 14.40 -1.05
CA GLY A 307 14.60 13.12 -1.72
C GLY A 307 13.54 13.28 -2.80
N ILE A 308 13.81 12.84 -4.01
CA ILE A 308 12.89 12.84 -5.15
C ILE A 308 12.64 11.41 -5.57
N HIS A 309 11.39 10.97 -5.49
CA HIS A 309 10.97 9.71 -6.10
C HIS A 309 10.12 9.97 -7.33
N VAL A 310 10.57 9.47 -8.49
CA VAL A 310 9.86 9.56 -9.76
C VAL A 310 9.40 8.17 -10.19
N ARG A 311 8.09 7.96 -10.26
CA ARG A 311 7.46 6.68 -10.64
C ARG A 311 7.05 6.70 -12.10
N LEU A 312 7.64 5.83 -12.90
CA LEU A 312 7.52 5.77 -14.35
C LEU A 312 6.96 4.40 -14.78
N LYS A 313 7.68 3.68 -15.66
CA LYS A 313 7.35 2.36 -16.23
C LYS A 313 5.84 2.12 -16.42
N ASP A 314 5.33 1.05 -15.83
CA ASP A 314 3.93 0.61 -15.92
C ASP A 314 2.94 1.65 -15.39
N TYR A 315 3.38 2.47 -14.44
CA TYR A 315 2.49 3.35 -13.70
C TYR A 315 1.99 4.54 -14.54
N VAL A 316 2.77 5.00 -15.52
CA VAL A 316 2.34 6.03 -16.48
C VAL A 316 1.07 5.57 -17.21
N ASN A 317 1.11 4.36 -17.75
CA ASN A 317 -0.03 3.76 -18.44
C ASN A 317 -1.17 3.42 -17.47
N HIS A 318 -0.84 2.95 -16.26
CA HIS A 318 -1.82 2.67 -15.22
C HIS A 318 -2.62 3.93 -14.84
N MET A 319 -1.96 5.07 -14.65
CA MET A 319 -2.63 6.35 -14.34
C MET A 319 -3.59 6.79 -15.44
N HIS A 320 -3.20 6.63 -16.71
CA HIS A 320 -4.10 6.93 -17.82
C HIS A 320 -5.31 5.98 -17.85
N ARG A 321 -5.08 4.66 -17.83
CA ARG A 321 -6.15 3.66 -17.98
C ARG A 321 -7.09 3.59 -16.77
N ARG A 322 -6.54 3.70 -15.56
CA ARG A 322 -7.30 3.51 -14.32
C ARG A 322 -7.92 4.82 -13.82
N TRP A 323 -7.21 5.93 -13.97
CA TRP A 323 -7.57 7.22 -13.36
C TRP A 323 -7.88 8.31 -14.38
N GLY A 324 -7.82 8.01 -15.69
CA GLY A 324 -8.07 8.99 -16.75
C GLY A 324 -7.10 10.17 -16.70
N VAL A 325 -5.87 9.97 -16.20
CA VAL A 325 -4.84 11.00 -16.10
C VAL A 325 -3.86 10.81 -17.27
N PRO A 326 -4.03 11.54 -18.39
CA PRO A 326 -3.13 11.44 -19.54
C PRO A 326 -1.83 12.22 -19.31
N ASP A 327 -0.88 12.03 -20.23
CA ASP A 327 0.34 12.84 -20.37
C ASP A 327 1.20 12.97 -19.10
N VAL A 328 1.14 11.95 -18.23
CA VAL A 328 1.82 11.93 -16.93
C VAL A 328 3.30 12.27 -17.04
N LEU A 329 3.97 11.77 -18.08
CA LEU A 329 5.40 12.02 -18.30
C LEU A 329 5.71 13.50 -18.54
N GLU A 330 4.92 14.17 -19.39
CA GLU A 330 5.11 15.60 -19.68
C GLU A 330 4.72 16.46 -18.48
N ARG A 331 3.66 16.08 -17.77
CA ARG A 331 3.23 16.76 -16.53
C ARG A 331 4.30 16.66 -15.44
N TYR A 332 4.94 15.49 -15.29
CA TYR A 332 6.06 15.33 -14.34
C TYR A 332 7.20 16.32 -14.59
N LYS A 333 7.59 16.59 -15.84
CA LYS A 333 8.67 17.55 -16.12
C LYS A 333 8.35 18.93 -15.54
N GLY A 334 7.12 19.41 -15.77
CA GLY A 334 6.65 20.69 -15.25
C GLY A 334 6.56 20.69 -13.72
N TYR A 335 5.99 19.64 -13.14
CA TYR A 335 5.84 19.48 -11.70
C TYR A 335 7.19 19.42 -10.98
N LEU A 336 8.11 18.56 -11.42
CA LEU A 336 9.42 18.39 -10.81
C LEU A 336 10.22 19.70 -10.84
N LYS A 337 10.17 20.45 -11.95
CA LYS A 337 10.79 21.78 -12.03
C LYS A 337 10.24 22.74 -10.96
N ARG A 338 8.92 22.78 -10.78
CA ARG A 338 8.27 23.62 -9.74
C ARG A 338 8.65 23.16 -8.34
N ALA A 339 8.65 21.85 -8.09
CA ALA A 339 8.94 21.26 -6.79
C ALA A 339 10.40 21.46 -6.38
N MET A 340 11.35 21.29 -7.30
CA MET A 340 12.76 21.59 -7.04
C MET A 340 12.96 23.08 -6.76
N MET A 341 12.35 23.96 -7.56
CA MET A 341 12.42 25.41 -7.36
C MET A 341 11.84 25.83 -6.00
N PHE A 342 10.74 25.20 -5.57
CA PHE A 342 10.12 25.46 -4.27
C PHE A 342 11.12 25.30 -3.11
N TYR A 343 11.94 24.25 -3.12
CA TYR A 343 12.95 24.04 -2.08
C TYR A 343 14.21 24.90 -2.27
N LYS A 344 14.65 25.16 -3.50
CA LYS A 344 15.77 26.09 -3.77
C LYS A 344 15.49 27.51 -3.31
N ASN A 345 14.23 27.95 -3.39
CA ASN A 345 13.83 29.26 -2.90
C ASN A 345 13.76 29.32 -1.36
N LYS A 346 13.76 28.16 -0.68
CA LYS A 346 13.58 28.05 0.77
C LYS A 346 14.89 27.79 1.52
N TYR A 347 15.86 27.13 0.87
CA TYR A 347 17.11 26.71 1.48
C TYR A 347 18.30 27.04 0.59
N ASP A 348 19.42 27.45 1.21
CA ASP A 348 20.64 27.85 0.47
C ASP A 348 21.41 26.64 -0.09
N ASN A 349 21.60 25.59 0.71
CA ASN A 349 22.46 24.45 0.39
C ASN A 349 21.65 23.20 0.00
N VAL A 350 20.86 23.27 -1.08
CA VAL A 350 20.00 22.14 -1.48
C VAL A 350 20.78 21.06 -2.25
N VAL A 351 20.60 19.81 -1.81
CA VAL A 351 21.08 18.60 -2.50
C VAL A 351 19.90 17.71 -2.82
N PHE A 352 19.66 17.45 -4.09
CA PHE A 352 18.58 16.58 -4.55
C PHE A 352 19.08 15.14 -4.72
N VAL A 353 18.33 14.20 -4.16
CA VAL A 353 18.61 12.75 -4.24
C VAL A 353 17.48 12.08 -5.01
N LEU A 354 17.73 11.67 -6.24
CA LEU A 354 16.72 11.22 -7.20
C LEU A 354 16.75 9.70 -7.37
N ALA A 355 15.65 9.05 -7.04
CA ALA A 355 15.42 7.62 -7.26
C ALA A 355 14.23 7.40 -8.18
N SER A 356 14.26 6.32 -8.96
CA SER A 356 13.23 5.97 -9.92
C SER A 356 13.30 4.49 -10.26
N ASP A 357 12.15 3.95 -10.65
CA ASP A 357 12.07 2.63 -11.24
C ASP A 357 12.59 2.59 -12.69
N ASP A 358 12.79 3.74 -13.35
CA ASP A 358 13.39 3.88 -14.68
C ASP A 358 14.64 4.76 -14.61
N LEU A 359 15.81 4.12 -14.45
CA LEU A 359 17.12 4.77 -14.32
C LEU A 359 17.52 5.53 -15.59
N SER A 360 17.31 4.93 -16.78
CA SER A 360 17.67 5.54 -18.06
C SER A 360 16.98 6.89 -18.24
N TYR A 361 15.67 6.95 -17.95
CA TYR A 361 14.91 8.18 -18.05
C TYR A 361 15.41 9.25 -17.08
N ILE A 362 15.62 8.90 -15.80
CA ILE A 362 16.00 9.91 -14.81
C ILE A 362 17.45 10.40 -14.97
N GLU A 363 18.35 9.58 -15.52
CA GLU A 363 19.68 10.05 -15.89
C GLU A 363 19.62 11.08 -17.02
N GLU A 364 18.79 10.85 -18.04
CA GLU A 364 18.58 11.81 -19.11
C GLU A 364 17.94 13.09 -18.58
N TYR A 365 16.91 12.97 -17.74
CA TYR A 365 16.30 14.10 -17.06
C TYR A 365 17.32 14.89 -16.24
N ALA A 366 18.16 14.22 -15.46
CA ALA A 366 19.17 14.88 -14.63
C ALA A 366 20.19 15.64 -15.49
N LYS A 367 20.71 15.02 -16.56
CA LYS A 367 21.60 15.66 -17.54
C LYS A 367 20.93 16.89 -18.20
N GLY A 368 19.67 16.76 -18.60
CA GLY A 368 18.90 17.84 -19.23
C GLY A 368 18.52 18.99 -18.30
N SER A 369 18.35 18.72 -17.01
CA SER A 369 17.96 19.73 -15.99
C SER A 369 19.03 20.79 -15.76
N LYS A 370 20.31 20.45 -15.99
CA LYS A 370 21.49 21.25 -15.62
C LYS A 370 21.57 21.60 -14.13
N GLU A 371 20.85 20.89 -13.27
CA GLU A 371 20.94 21.05 -11.81
C GLU A 371 22.24 20.41 -11.30
N ARG A 372 23.14 21.23 -10.74
CA ARG A 372 24.48 20.76 -10.32
C ARG A 372 24.42 19.79 -9.14
N ASN A 373 23.48 19.99 -8.22
CA ASN A 373 23.34 19.18 -7.00
C ASN A 373 22.22 18.15 -7.11
N LEU A 374 21.98 17.59 -8.30
CA LEU A 374 21.02 16.51 -8.53
C LEU A 374 21.75 15.18 -8.71
N PHE A 375 21.63 14.29 -7.72
CA PHE A 375 22.30 13.01 -7.69
C PHE A 375 21.31 11.87 -7.89
N VAL A 376 21.57 11.03 -8.89
CA VAL A 376 20.77 9.83 -9.16
C VAL A 376 21.25 8.68 -8.29
N THR A 377 20.33 7.95 -7.67
CA THR A 377 20.62 6.70 -6.98
C THR A 377 20.65 5.54 -7.97
N HIS A 378 21.48 4.55 -7.69
CA HIS A 378 21.58 3.29 -8.45
C HIS A 378 21.34 2.09 -7.54
N GLY A 379 20.51 2.28 -6.51
CA GLY A 379 20.24 1.30 -5.48
C GLY A 379 19.18 0.30 -5.90
N THR A 380 19.09 -0.78 -5.12
CA THR A 380 17.89 -1.62 -5.07
C THR A 380 16.70 -0.84 -4.50
N PRO A 381 15.45 -1.31 -4.66
CA PRO A 381 14.27 -0.64 -4.09
C PRO A 381 14.37 -0.38 -2.57
N GLY A 382 15.08 -1.24 -1.83
CA GLY A 382 15.28 -1.05 -0.39
C GLY A 382 16.28 0.04 -0.08
N GLU A 383 17.38 0.09 -0.83
CA GLU A 383 18.41 1.13 -0.69
C GLU A 383 17.83 2.50 -1.08
N ASP A 384 17.08 2.56 -2.19
CA ASP A 384 16.40 3.76 -2.66
C ASP A 384 15.33 4.25 -1.67
N MET A 385 14.50 3.36 -1.12
CA MET A 385 13.51 3.80 -0.13
C MET A 385 14.21 4.33 1.12
N CYS A 386 15.21 3.59 1.64
CA CYS A 386 15.94 3.96 2.84
C CYS A 386 16.61 5.33 2.69
N ILE A 387 17.37 5.57 1.62
CA ILE A 387 18.05 6.86 1.40
C ILE A 387 17.06 8.03 1.28
N LEU A 388 15.91 7.84 0.64
CA LEU A 388 14.87 8.86 0.53
C LEU A 388 14.23 9.19 1.90
N THR A 389 14.04 8.20 2.77
CA THR A 389 13.52 8.44 4.14
C THR A 389 14.48 9.23 5.01
N ARG A 390 15.78 9.24 4.66
CA ARG A 390 16.84 9.97 5.39
C ARG A 390 17.07 11.39 4.87
N CYS A 391 16.46 11.76 3.75
CA CYS A 391 16.49 13.13 3.25
C CYS A 391 15.63 14.05 4.12
N ASN A 392 16.03 15.31 4.33
CA ASN A 392 15.29 16.28 5.15
C ASN A 392 13.92 16.67 4.58
N GLN A 393 13.77 16.70 3.27
CA GLN A 393 12.50 17.01 2.59
C GLN A 393 12.21 15.95 1.51
N SER A 394 10.98 15.95 0.99
CA SER A 394 10.57 15.06 -0.09
C SER A 394 9.90 15.81 -1.24
N ILE A 395 10.14 15.30 -2.45
CA ILE A 395 9.33 15.50 -3.66
C ILE A 395 8.90 14.10 -4.08
N VAL A 396 7.61 13.84 -4.11
CA VAL A 396 7.07 12.56 -4.56
C VAL A 396 6.27 12.77 -5.82
N THR A 397 6.32 11.80 -6.74
CA THR A 397 5.34 11.68 -7.82
C THR A 397 4.18 10.77 -7.40
N LEU A 398 3.38 10.33 -8.37
CA LEU A 398 2.28 9.40 -8.14
C LEU A 398 2.81 8.01 -7.74
N GLY A 399 2.05 7.29 -6.92
CA GLY A 399 2.34 5.91 -6.53
C GLY A 399 2.68 5.73 -5.05
N THR A 400 2.58 4.49 -4.58
CA THR A 400 2.71 4.14 -3.16
C THR A 400 4.15 4.14 -2.67
N PHE A 401 5.14 3.86 -3.51
CA PHE A 401 6.56 3.88 -3.12
C PHE A 401 7.00 5.27 -2.67
N GLY A 402 6.72 6.30 -3.48
CA GLY A 402 7.03 7.69 -3.12
C GLY A 402 6.27 8.14 -1.88
N PHE A 403 5.00 7.77 -1.75
CA PHE A 403 4.24 8.04 -0.53
C PHE A 403 4.93 7.47 0.72
N TRP A 404 5.34 6.20 0.71
CA TRP A 404 5.99 5.56 1.85
C TRP A 404 7.36 6.16 2.17
N SER A 405 8.17 6.47 1.15
CA SER A 405 9.48 7.10 1.39
C SER A 405 9.37 8.49 2.03
N ALA A 406 8.30 9.23 1.72
CA ALA A 406 7.97 10.49 2.39
C ALA A 406 7.33 10.30 3.77
N PHE A 407 6.40 9.35 3.90
CA PHE A 407 5.62 9.12 5.12
C PHE A 407 6.48 8.63 6.28
N LEU A 408 7.47 7.78 6.01
CA LEU A 408 8.38 7.23 7.03
C LEU A 408 9.45 8.19 7.51
N LYS A 409 9.62 9.33 6.84
CA LYS A 409 10.59 10.35 7.24
C LYS A 409 10.20 10.91 8.62
N GLU A 410 11.20 11.11 9.47
CA GLU A 410 10.98 11.59 10.85
C GLU A 410 10.37 13.00 10.88
N SER A 411 10.87 13.91 10.04
CA SER A 411 10.38 15.29 9.97
C SER A 411 10.63 15.91 8.59
N GLY A 412 10.00 17.06 8.32
CA GLY A 412 10.16 17.82 7.09
C GLY A 412 8.93 17.81 6.20
N ASN A 413 8.98 18.58 5.11
CA ASN A 413 7.85 18.70 4.19
C ASN A 413 7.97 17.73 3.01
N THR A 414 6.81 17.39 2.46
CA THR A 414 6.64 16.58 1.27
C THR A 414 5.83 17.36 0.25
N VAL A 415 6.43 17.60 -0.91
CA VAL A 415 5.71 18.15 -2.06
C VAL A 415 5.20 17.00 -2.91
N TYR A 416 3.93 17.08 -3.33
CA TYR A 416 3.25 16.08 -4.16
C TYR A 416 2.43 16.74 -5.29
N PRO A 417 2.15 16.03 -6.40
CA PRO A 417 1.37 16.58 -7.52
C PRO A 417 -0.12 16.67 -7.18
N ASP A 418 -0.69 17.87 -7.33
CA ASP A 418 -2.12 18.16 -7.20
C ASP A 418 -2.85 17.78 -8.49
N ILE A 419 -3.41 16.56 -8.52
CA ILE A 419 -4.22 16.05 -9.63
C ILE A 419 -5.62 16.64 -9.53
N LYS A 420 -6.06 17.33 -10.58
CA LYS A 420 -7.38 17.98 -10.67
C LYS A 420 -8.32 17.33 -11.69
N ASP A 421 -7.85 16.29 -12.37
CA ASP A 421 -8.59 15.53 -13.35
C ASP A 421 -9.82 14.87 -12.69
N GLU A 422 -11.02 15.08 -13.25
CA GLU A 422 -12.28 14.65 -12.62
C GLU A 422 -12.38 13.12 -12.45
N SER A 423 -11.80 12.38 -13.40
CA SER A 423 -11.72 10.91 -13.35
C SER A 423 -10.81 10.37 -12.24
N ALA A 424 -9.95 11.21 -11.67
CA ALA A 424 -9.01 10.85 -10.62
C ALA A 424 -9.50 11.19 -9.20
N GLN A 425 -10.77 11.61 -9.03
CA GLN A 425 -11.33 12.02 -7.74
C GLN A 425 -11.14 10.99 -6.62
N THR A 426 -11.12 9.71 -6.97
CA THR A 426 -10.97 8.66 -5.96
C THR A 426 -9.50 8.28 -5.75
N TYR A 427 -8.55 8.69 -6.59
CA TYR A 427 -7.14 8.32 -6.45
C TYR A 427 -6.60 8.50 -5.02
N HIS A 428 -5.81 7.52 -4.56
CA HIS A 428 -5.38 7.39 -3.16
C HIS A 428 -4.66 8.62 -2.59
N PHE A 429 -4.01 9.41 -3.44
CA PHE A 429 -3.20 10.57 -3.03
C PHE A 429 -3.72 11.87 -3.64
N THR A 430 -5.04 11.96 -3.88
CA THR A 430 -5.66 13.25 -4.17
C THR A 430 -5.46 14.21 -3.01
N ARG A 431 -5.49 15.51 -3.32
CA ARG A 431 -5.44 16.57 -2.31
C ARG A 431 -6.48 16.39 -1.21
N THR A 432 -7.73 16.07 -1.59
CA THR A 432 -8.81 15.79 -0.65
C THR A 432 -8.47 14.66 0.32
N VAL A 433 -7.91 13.55 -0.16
CA VAL A 433 -7.52 12.42 0.71
C VAL A 433 -6.40 12.82 1.66
N ILE A 434 -5.36 13.50 1.18
CA ILE A 434 -4.22 13.94 2.01
C ILE A 434 -4.66 14.95 3.08
N GLU A 435 -5.43 15.98 2.70
CA GLU A 435 -5.93 17.00 3.62
C GLU A 435 -6.91 16.41 4.66
N ASN A 436 -7.80 15.50 4.24
CA ASN A 436 -8.70 14.81 5.17
C ASN A 436 -7.97 13.84 6.10
N SER A 437 -6.79 13.36 5.71
CA SER A 437 -5.93 12.53 6.57
C SER A 437 -5.13 13.34 7.58
N LYS A 438 -5.19 14.68 7.54
CA LYS A 438 -4.47 15.58 8.45
C LYS A 438 -2.96 15.31 8.48
N LEU A 439 -2.40 14.82 7.39
CA LEU A 439 -0.95 14.61 7.27
C LEU A 439 -0.24 15.97 7.23
N GLU A 440 0.52 16.25 8.28
CA GLU A 440 1.29 17.49 8.37
C GLU A 440 2.45 17.53 7.37
N GLY A 441 2.77 18.73 6.89
CA GLY A 441 3.92 18.95 6.00
C GLY A 441 3.72 18.47 4.56
N TYR A 442 2.53 18.00 4.16
CA TYR A 442 2.23 17.66 2.77
C TYR A 442 1.71 18.89 2.00
N ILE A 443 2.42 19.27 0.94
CA ILE A 443 2.20 20.51 0.19
C ILE A 443 1.85 20.17 -1.27
N PRO A 444 0.60 20.41 -1.71
CA PRO A 444 0.22 20.19 -3.11
C PRO A 444 0.84 21.26 -4.00
N LEU A 445 1.52 20.85 -5.07
CA LEU A 445 1.88 21.74 -6.18
C LEU A 445 1.14 21.31 -7.44
N LYS A 446 0.85 22.29 -8.32
CA LYS A 446 0.23 22.02 -9.62
C LYS A 446 0.95 20.85 -10.31
N PHE A 447 0.20 19.82 -10.69
CA PHE A 447 0.72 18.71 -11.50
C PHE A 447 1.04 19.18 -12.92
#